data_AF-A0A291RMF3-F1
#
_entry.id   AF-A0A291RMF3-F1
#
_cell.length_a   1.000
_cell.length_b   1.000
_cell.length_c   1.000
_cell.angle_alpha   90.00
_cell.angle_beta   90.00
_cell.angle_gamma   90.00
#
_symmetry.space_group_name_H-M   'P 1'
#
loop_
_entity.id
_entity.type
_entity.pdbx_description
1 polymer ?
#
loop_
_entity_poly.entity_id
_entity_poly.type
_entity_poly.pdbx_seq_one_letter_code
_entity_poly.pdbx_strand_id
1 'polypeptide(L)'
;MTGSYDAVGPVTELGSLLDETSEVVGAADLELVPMEPLALTAAGVGPWAGPRSLPLWLPVDSYGLVAHDPAPARAAGLTPRAVADTLHATLAHERARGLDRPRKAGLTSVEERELLDRYRRPPAEVRHP
;
A
#
# COMPACT_ATOMS: atom_id res chain seq x y z
N MET A 1 -27.21 -20.08 1.35
CA MET A 1 -25.95 -20.08 0.57
C MET A 1 -25.12 -21.25 1.06
N THR A 2 -24.66 -22.11 0.15
CA THR A 2 -23.79 -23.26 0.47
C THR A 2 -22.67 -23.29 -0.55
N GLY A 3 -21.42 -23.21 -0.11
CA GLY A 3 -20.24 -23.14 -0.97
C GLY A 3 -19.17 -22.22 -0.37
N SER A 4 -17.96 -22.30 -0.91
CA SER A 4 -16.85 -21.41 -0.57
C SER A 4 -16.73 -20.32 -1.64
N TYR A 5 -16.59 -19.07 -1.21
CA TYR A 5 -16.45 -17.91 -2.09
C TYR A 5 -15.29 -17.03 -1.60
N ASP A 6 -14.53 -16.47 -2.53
CA ASP A 6 -13.57 -15.42 -2.22
C ASP A 6 -14.33 -14.10 -2.04
N ALA A 7 -14.40 -13.60 -0.81
CA ALA A 7 -15.07 -12.34 -0.48
C ALA A 7 -14.19 -11.12 -0.83
N VAL A 8 -13.77 -11.04 -2.09
CA VAL A 8 -12.91 -9.97 -2.63
C VAL A 8 -13.73 -8.89 -3.34
N GLY A 9 -13.21 -7.67 -3.36
CA GLY A 9 -13.80 -6.55 -4.10
C GLY A 9 -13.49 -6.60 -5.60
N PRO A 10 -14.07 -5.68 -6.40
CA PRO A 10 -13.65 -5.49 -7.78
C PRO A 10 -12.16 -5.12 -7.85
N VAL A 11 -11.50 -5.50 -8.95
CA VAL A 11 -10.12 -5.08 -9.24
C VAL A 11 -10.09 -3.56 -9.41
N THR A 12 -9.09 -2.93 -8.81
CA THR A 12 -8.82 -1.49 -8.91
C THR A 12 -7.33 -1.25 -9.16
N GLU A 13 -7.01 -0.09 -9.70
CA GLU A 13 -5.63 0.37 -9.81
C GLU A 13 -5.11 0.81 -8.44
N LEU A 14 -3.84 0.52 -8.15
CA LEU A 14 -3.19 0.98 -6.93
C LEU A 14 -3.18 2.50 -6.82
N GLY A 15 -2.99 3.21 -7.95
CA GLY A 15 -3.03 4.68 -8.01
C GLY A 15 -4.36 5.23 -7.49
N SER A 16 -5.49 4.74 -8.00
CA SER A 16 -6.82 5.18 -7.56
C SER A 16 -7.06 4.94 -6.06
N LEU A 17 -6.58 3.81 -5.52
CA LEU A 17 -6.68 3.53 -4.09
C LEU A 17 -5.81 4.49 -3.25
N LEU A 18 -4.61 4.82 -3.72
CA LEU A 18 -3.72 5.78 -3.04
C LEU A 18 -4.30 7.20 -3.08
N ASP A 19 -4.91 7.59 -4.21
CA ASP A 19 -5.59 8.88 -4.34
C ASP A 19 -6.76 8.98 -3.35
N GLU A 20 -7.66 8.00 -3.30
CA GLU A 20 -8.77 7.95 -2.34
C GLU A 20 -8.26 7.92 -0.88
N THR A 21 -7.17 7.20 -0.63
CA THR A 21 -6.50 7.19 0.69
C THR A 21 -5.99 8.58 1.07
N SER A 22 -5.38 9.30 0.13
CA SER A 22 -4.85 10.64 0.37
C SER A 22 -5.94 11.64 0.73
N GLU A 23 -7.09 11.57 0.05
CA GLU A 23 -8.27 12.39 0.34
C GLU A 23 -8.82 12.12 1.74
N VAL A 24 -8.94 10.84 2.13
CA VAL A 24 -9.44 10.45 3.46
C VAL A 24 -8.49 10.87 4.58
N VAL A 25 -7.17 10.77 4.36
CA VAL A 25 -6.17 11.21 5.34
C VAL A 25 -6.19 12.74 5.49
N GLY A 26 -6.34 13.47 4.37
CA GLY A 26 -6.58 14.92 4.36
C GLY A 26 -5.46 15.75 4.98
N ALA A 27 -4.22 15.24 4.98
CA ALA A 27 -3.07 15.97 5.52
C ALA A 27 -2.58 17.02 4.52
N ALA A 28 -2.38 18.25 4.99
CA ALA A 28 -2.06 19.40 4.14
C ALA A 28 -0.68 19.30 3.45
N ASP A 29 0.21 18.47 4.00
CA ASP A 29 1.58 18.23 3.54
C ASP A 29 1.76 16.83 2.90
N LEU A 30 0.66 16.13 2.61
CA LEU A 30 0.72 14.81 1.97
C LEU A 30 1.06 14.95 0.49
N GLU A 31 2.11 14.24 0.08
CA GLU A 31 2.53 14.10 -1.32
C GLU A 31 2.70 12.62 -1.66
N LEU A 32 2.06 12.17 -2.75
CA LEU A 32 2.34 10.85 -3.32
C LEU A 32 3.62 10.94 -4.17
N VAL A 33 4.66 10.20 -3.77
CA VAL A 33 5.95 10.19 -4.48
C VAL A 33 6.05 8.91 -5.32
N PRO A 34 6.04 8.99 -6.65
CA PRO A 34 6.23 7.81 -7.50
C PRO A 34 7.66 7.29 -7.35
N MET A 35 7.78 5.97 -7.15
CA MET A 35 9.08 5.29 -7.07
C MET A 35 9.03 3.99 -7.89
N GLU A 36 10.08 3.75 -8.65
CA GLU A 36 10.25 2.49 -9.36
C GLU A 36 10.44 1.32 -8.38
N PRO A 37 9.82 0.15 -8.61
CA PRO A 37 10.00 -1.05 -7.78
C PRO A 37 11.47 -1.43 -7.55
N LEU A 38 12.32 -1.23 -8.55
CA LEU A 38 13.75 -1.52 -8.45
C LEU A 38 14.46 -0.55 -7.49
N ALA A 39 14.06 0.73 -7.46
CA ALA A 39 14.60 1.72 -6.54
C ALA A 39 14.20 1.41 -5.08
N LEU A 40 12.95 1.01 -4.87
CA LEU A 40 12.47 0.53 -3.56
C LEU A 40 13.29 -0.67 -3.08
N THR A 41 13.47 -1.67 -3.96
CA THR A 41 14.24 -2.88 -3.64
C THR A 41 15.72 -2.54 -3.35
N ALA A 42 16.33 -1.67 -4.15
CA ALA A 42 17.71 -1.22 -3.95
C ALA A 42 17.89 -0.40 -2.66
N ALA A 43 16.83 0.25 -2.18
CA ALA A 43 16.78 0.89 -0.88
C ALA A 43 16.46 -0.09 0.27
N GLY A 44 16.32 -1.39 0.00
CA GLY A 44 16.00 -2.40 1.00
C GLY A 44 14.55 -2.31 1.51
N VAL A 45 13.63 -1.86 0.65
CA VAL A 45 12.18 -1.92 0.91
C VAL A 45 11.63 -3.18 0.27
N GLY A 46 10.99 -4.02 1.09
CA GLY A 46 10.38 -5.27 0.66
C GLY A 46 8.93 -5.12 0.16
N PRO A 47 8.46 -6.01 -0.70
CA PRO A 47 7.06 -6.06 -1.11
C PRO A 47 6.17 -6.71 -0.04
N TRP A 48 4.89 -6.35 -0.07
CA TRP A 48 3.76 -6.97 0.64
C TRP A 48 3.77 -6.89 2.17
N ALA A 49 4.76 -7.47 2.84
CA ALA A 49 4.79 -7.61 4.29
C ALA A 49 6.21 -7.78 4.84
N GLY A 50 6.34 -7.63 6.16
CA GLY A 50 7.61 -7.76 6.90
C GLY A 50 8.25 -6.42 7.24
N PRO A 51 9.35 -6.43 8.01
CA PRO A 51 10.09 -5.20 8.35
C PRO A 51 10.53 -4.43 7.09
N ARG A 52 10.44 -3.10 7.12
CA ARG A 52 10.71 -2.22 5.95
C ARG A 52 10.00 -2.69 4.67
N SER A 53 8.67 -2.77 4.70
CA SER A 53 7.89 -3.14 3.51
C SER A 53 6.82 -2.12 3.14
N LEU A 54 6.35 -2.18 1.89
CA LEU A 54 5.14 -1.49 1.44
C LEU A 54 4.07 -2.53 1.06
N PRO A 55 2.81 -2.34 1.49
CA PRO A 55 1.72 -3.24 1.13
C PRO A 55 1.29 -3.01 -0.33
N LEU A 56 0.49 -3.94 -0.87
CA LEU A 56 -0.18 -3.81 -2.18
C LEU A 56 0.75 -3.69 -3.40
N TRP A 57 2.05 -3.94 -3.21
CA TRP A 57 3.03 -4.13 -4.27
C TRP A 57 3.61 -5.54 -4.17
N LEU A 58 3.77 -6.18 -5.32
CA LEU A 58 4.33 -7.52 -5.48
C LEU A 58 5.34 -7.53 -6.64
N PRO A 59 6.31 -8.45 -6.62
CA PRO A 59 7.06 -8.83 -7.81
C PRO A 59 6.13 -9.33 -8.93
N VAL A 60 6.51 -9.10 -10.19
CA VAL A 60 5.67 -9.41 -11.38
C VAL A 60 5.30 -10.89 -11.44
N ASP A 61 6.22 -11.78 -11.06
CA ASP A 61 6.02 -13.23 -11.02
C ASP A 61 5.00 -13.68 -9.94
N SER A 62 4.62 -12.77 -9.05
CA SER A 62 3.76 -13.04 -7.89
C SER A 62 2.37 -12.40 -8.01
N TYR A 63 2.04 -11.74 -9.12
CA TYR A 63 0.74 -11.07 -9.32
C TYR A 63 -0.47 -12.00 -9.29
N GLY A 64 -0.30 -13.30 -9.51
CA GLY A 64 -1.36 -14.28 -9.35
C GLY A 64 -1.96 -14.31 -7.93
N LEU A 65 -1.22 -13.86 -6.91
CA LEU A 65 -1.66 -13.84 -5.51
C LEU A 65 -2.78 -12.83 -5.24
N VAL A 66 -2.94 -11.81 -6.10
CA VAL A 66 -3.94 -10.74 -5.92
C VAL A 66 -5.01 -10.73 -7.02
N ALA A 67 -4.91 -11.65 -7.97
CA ALA A 67 -5.80 -11.73 -9.14
C ALA A 67 -6.96 -12.71 -8.88
N HIS A 68 -7.88 -12.35 -7.99
CA HIS A 68 -9.06 -13.15 -7.65
C HIS A 68 -10.31 -12.64 -8.39
N ASP A 69 -11.17 -13.57 -8.85
CA ASP A 69 -12.44 -13.24 -9.49
C ASP A 69 -13.53 -12.97 -8.43
N PRO A 70 -14.05 -11.72 -8.31
CA PRO A 70 -15.12 -11.40 -7.38
C PRO A 70 -16.52 -11.87 -7.84
N ALA A 71 -16.68 -12.32 -9.09
CA ALA A 71 -17.98 -12.60 -9.68
C ALA A 71 -18.81 -13.65 -8.91
N PRO A 72 -18.25 -14.79 -8.44
CA PRO A 72 -19.02 -15.79 -7.71
C PRO A 72 -19.61 -15.25 -6.39
N ALA A 73 -18.84 -14.46 -5.64
CA ALA A 73 -19.31 -13.85 -4.39
C ALA A 73 -20.43 -12.85 -4.65
N ARG A 74 -20.29 -12.00 -5.68
CA ARG A 74 -21.31 -11.03 -6.07
C ARG A 74 -22.58 -11.69 -6.57
N ALA A 75 -22.46 -12.73 -7.41
CA ALA A 75 -23.59 -13.50 -7.89
C ALA A 75 -24.36 -14.20 -6.75
N ALA A 76 -23.66 -14.53 -5.66
CA ALA A 76 -24.26 -15.06 -4.45
C ALA A 76 -24.91 -13.99 -3.55
N GLY A 77 -24.90 -12.71 -3.95
CA GLY A 77 -25.54 -11.60 -3.24
C GLY A 77 -24.63 -10.86 -2.26
N LEU A 78 -23.31 -11.14 -2.23
CA LEU A 78 -22.37 -10.42 -1.39
C LEU A 78 -22.03 -9.06 -2.00
N THR A 79 -22.02 -8.02 -1.16
CA THR A 79 -21.64 -6.66 -1.53
C THR A 79 -20.41 -6.22 -0.74
N PRO A 80 -19.30 -5.84 -1.40
CA PRO A 80 -18.14 -5.32 -0.69
C PRO A 80 -18.48 -3.97 -0.04
N ARG A 81 -17.84 -3.69 1.10
CA ARG A 81 -17.87 -2.35 1.71
C ARG A 81 -17.17 -1.36 0.77
N ALA A 82 -17.64 -0.12 0.73
CA ALA A 82 -16.94 0.94 0.01
C ALA A 82 -15.51 1.12 0.56
N VAL A 83 -14.59 1.50 -0.33
CA VAL A 83 -13.17 1.69 0.02
C VAL A 83 -13.04 2.87 1.00
N ALA A 84 -13.63 4.02 0.72
CA ALA A 84 -13.69 5.18 1.63
C ALA A 84 -14.14 4.80 3.05
N ASP A 85 -15.24 4.06 3.21
CA ASP A 85 -15.71 3.62 4.52
C ASP A 85 -14.69 2.75 5.25
N THR A 86 -14.00 1.88 4.50
CA THR A 86 -12.94 1.02 5.02
C THR A 86 -11.72 1.84 5.42
N LEU A 87 -11.33 2.85 4.64
CA LEU A 87 -10.23 3.76 4.93
C LEU A 87 -10.52 4.60 6.18
N HIS A 88 -11.70 5.19 6.29
CA HIS A 88 -12.12 5.96 7.46
C HIS A 88 -12.10 5.09 8.73
N ALA A 89 -12.68 3.89 8.68
CA ALA A 89 -12.69 2.97 9.81
C ALA A 89 -11.27 2.51 10.20
N THR A 90 -10.42 2.23 9.21
CA THR A 90 -9.03 1.79 9.43
C THR A 90 -8.20 2.92 10.04
N LEU A 91 -8.30 4.15 9.52
CA LEU A 91 -7.59 5.31 10.04
C LEU A 91 -8.01 5.64 11.48
N ALA A 92 -9.32 5.60 11.77
CA ALA A 92 -9.84 5.78 13.12
C ALA A 92 -9.32 4.70 14.08
N HIS A 93 -9.31 3.44 13.65
CA HIS A 93 -8.77 2.33 14.42
C HIS A 93 -7.27 2.52 14.70
N GLU A 94 -6.48 2.87 13.68
CA GLU A 94 -5.03 3.09 13.81
C GLU A 94 -4.71 4.21 14.79
N ARG A 95 -5.43 5.34 14.71
CA ARG A 95 -5.28 6.46 15.66
C ARG A 95 -5.63 6.04 17.09
N ALA A 96 -6.72 5.30 17.28
CA ALA A 96 -7.13 4.82 18.60
C ALA A 96 -6.14 3.83 19.24
N ARG A 97 -5.40 3.08 18.43
CA ARG A 97 -4.35 2.14 18.89
C ARG A 97 -3.02 2.82 19.20
N GLY A 98 -2.84 4.08 18.80
CA GLY A 98 -1.58 4.83 18.86
C GLY A 98 -0.66 4.51 17.68
N LEU A 99 -0.07 5.56 17.07
CA LEU A 99 0.71 5.44 15.85
C LEU A 99 2.17 5.02 16.07
N ASP A 100 2.70 5.20 17.29
CA ASP A 100 4.08 4.89 17.66
C ASP A 100 4.29 3.45 18.14
N ARG A 101 3.22 2.64 18.15
CA ARG A 101 3.30 1.25 18.57
C ARG A 101 4.14 0.42 17.58
N PRO A 102 4.88 -0.61 18.03
CA PRO A 102 5.56 -1.51 17.12
C PRO A 102 4.61 -2.16 16.12
N ARG A 103 4.97 -2.16 14.83
CA ARG A 103 4.26 -2.86 13.76
C ARG A 103 5.06 -4.07 13.29
N LYS A 104 4.36 -5.14 12.87
CA LYS A 104 5.00 -6.34 12.31
C LYS A 104 5.46 -6.15 10.87
N ALA A 105 4.99 -5.10 10.21
CA ALA A 105 5.31 -4.75 8.84
C ALA A 105 5.20 -3.25 8.62
N GLY A 106 5.72 -2.77 7.49
CA GLY A 106 5.69 -1.37 7.10
C GLY A 106 7.02 -0.64 7.30
N LEU A 107 7.02 0.63 6.91
CA LEU A 107 8.05 1.61 7.26
C LEU A 107 7.61 2.35 8.52
N THR A 108 8.57 2.66 9.38
CA THR A 108 8.43 3.73 10.38
C THR A 108 8.49 5.08 9.67
N SER A 109 7.97 6.14 10.30
CA SER A 109 8.05 7.49 9.74
C SER A 109 9.50 7.98 9.59
N VAL A 110 10.44 7.45 10.38
CA VAL A 110 11.87 7.75 10.22
C VAL A 110 12.41 7.10 8.95
N GLU A 111 12.16 5.80 8.76
CA GLU A 111 12.62 5.06 7.57
C GLU A 111 12.01 5.58 6.27
N GLU A 112 10.74 6.01 6.31
CA GLU A 112 10.07 6.65 5.18
C GLU A 112 10.75 7.98 4.81
N ARG A 113 11.00 8.86 5.79
CA ARG A 113 11.71 10.13 5.54
C ARG A 113 13.10 9.91 4.97
N GLU A 114 13.87 8.99 5.55
CA GLU A 114 15.21 8.63 5.05
C GLU A 114 15.16 8.13 3.60
N LEU A 115 14.15 7.32 3.25
CA LEU A 115 13.94 6.83 1.90
C LEU A 115 13.64 7.97 0.93
N LEU A 116 12.71 8.86 1.29
CA LEU A 116 12.31 10.01 0.47
C LEU A 116 13.46 10.99 0.28
N ASP A 117 14.21 11.32 1.33
CA ASP A 117 15.36 12.22 1.27
C ASP A 117 16.45 11.68 0.35
N ARG A 118 16.73 10.37 0.45
CA ARG A 118 17.70 9.69 -0.43
C ARG A 118 17.26 9.72 -1.89
N TYR A 119 15.97 9.53 -2.15
CA TYR A 119 15.44 9.46 -3.51
C TYR A 119 15.33 10.83 -4.19
N ARG A 120 14.93 11.85 -3.43
CA ARG A 120 14.86 13.24 -3.91
C ARG A 120 16.25 13.82 -4.18
N ARG A 121 17.31 13.28 -3.56
CA ARG A 121 18.68 13.69 -3.85
C ARG A 121 19.09 13.21 -5.25
N PRO A 122 19.56 14.08 -6.16
CA PRO A 122 20.11 13.62 -7.42
C PRO A 122 21.27 12.65 -7.14
N PRO A 123 21.45 11.60 -7.97
CA PRO A 123 22.62 10.74 -7.84
C PRO A 123 23.87 11.64 -7.90
N ALA A 124 24.79 11.46 -6.94
CA ALA A 124 26.06 12.17 -6.98
C ALA A 124 26.71 11.88 -8.33
N GLU A 125 27.07 12.91 -9.09
CA GLU A 125 27.82 12.75 -10.34
C GLU A 125 29.05 11.89 -10.04
N VAL A 126 29.06 10.68 -10.58
CA VAL A 126 30.26 9.86 -10.61
C VAL A 126 31.18 10.53 -11.63
N ARG A 127 32.02 11.44 -11.15
CA ARG A 127 33.16 11.95 -11.89
C ARG A 127 34.13 10.78 -12.08
N HIS A 128 34.04 10.11 -13.22
CA HIS A 128 35.09 9.22 -13.67
C HIS A 128 36.32 10.06 -14.03
N PRO A 129 37.53 9.67 -13.57
CA PRO A 129 38.78 10.31 -13.97
C PRO A 129 39.07 10.12 -15.46
#